data_AF-A0A1D2I4T9-F1
#
_entry.id   AF-A0A1D2I4T9-F1
#
_cell.length_a   1.000
_cell.length_b   1.000
_cell.length_c   1.000
_cell.angle_alpha   90.00
_cell.angle_beta   90.00
_cell.angle_gamma   90.00
#
_symmetry.space_group_name_H-M   'P 1'
#
loop_
_entity.id
_entity.type
_entity.pdbx_description
1 polymer ?
#
loop_
_entity_poly.entity_id
_entity_poly.type
_entity_poly.pdbx_seq_one_letter_code
_entity_poly.pdbx_strand_id
1 'polypeptide(L)'
;MGTGQLVTLSRRLRAAGGPRLRQNFSRRIRRAAEPLHKDLQKAVQTLPLQSEGRKRNRDGRMPHGGPSPTSRPFRQMLAGSVRISVRQGASPGARIWIDRSRIEPKARNVLNQINATGRLRHPVFGNRRRWANQRSQAGWWTRRVQAGTPRMRAEVERVLRDVRRDLE
;
A
#
# COMPACT_ATOMS: atom_id res chain seq x y z
N MET A 1 11.84 14.97 -16.63
CA MET A 1 10.59 15.52 -17.21
C MET A 1 9.86 16.37 -16.18
N GLY A 2 9.64 17.66 -16.49
CA GLY A 2 9.01 18.62 -15.58
C GLY A 2 7.48 18.49 -15.55
N THR A 3 6.88 18.75 -14.39
CA THR A 3 5.42 18.75 -14.17
C THR A 3 4.65 19.60 -15.18
N GLY A 4 5.25 20.67 -15.71
CA GLY A 4 4.64 21.53 -16.73
C GLY A 4 4.36 20.83 -18.07
N GLN A 5 5.23 19.93 -18.53
CA GLN A 5 5.02 19.18 -19.79
C GLN A 5 3.83 18.21 -19.66
N LEU A 6 3.59 17.69 -18.47
CA LEU A 6 2.44 16.81 -18.17
C LEU A 6 1.11 17.57 -18.21
N VAL A 7 1.11 18.84 -17.80
CA VAL A 7 -0.09 19.69 -17.80
C VAL A 7 -0.54 19.98 -19.23
N THR A 8 0.39 20.38 -20.10
CA THR A 8 0.11 20.71 -21.52
C THR A 8 -0.37 19.48 -22.28
N LEU A 9 0.26 18.33 -22.07
CA LEU A 9 -0.20 17.06 -22.62
C LEU A 9 -1.60 16.69 -22.09
N SER A 10 -1.89 16.92 -20.80
CA SER A 10 -3.23 16.66 -20.24
C SER A 10 -4.32 17.54 -20.88
N ARG A 11 -3.99 18.79 -21.24
CA ARG A 11 -4.92 19.71 -21.92
C ARG A 11 -5.17 19.27 -23.35
N ARG A 12 -4.12 18.90 -24.09
CA ARG A 12 -4.25 18.33 -25.45
C ARG A 12 -5.00 17.00 -25.44
N LEU A 13 -4.74 16.12 -24.47
CA LEU A 13 -5.53 14.91 -24.26
C LEU A 13 -7.00 15.20 -23.98
N ARG A 14 -7.31 16.29 -23.27
CA ARG A 14 -8.68 16.73 -23.01
C ARG A 14 -9.36 17.29 -24.26
N ALA A 15 -8.61 18.01 -25.10
CA ALA A 15 -9.11 18.64 -26.31
C ALA A 15 -9.24 17.65 -27.49
N ALA A 16 -8.30 16.72 -27.66
CA ALA A 16 -8.20 15.83 -28.82
C ALA A 16 -8.62 14.37 -28.54
N GLY A 17 -8.56 13.90 -27.29
CA GLY A 17 -8.54 12.46 -27.00
C GLY A 17 -9.89 11.75 -26.85
N GLY A 18 -10.99 12.46 -26.66
CA GLY A 18 -12.29 11.84 -26.35
C GLY A 18 -12.27 10.89 -25.11
N PRO A 19 -13.41 10.25 -24.79
CA PRO A 19 -13.52 9.36 -23.63
C PRO A 19 -12.64 8.10 -23.73
N ARG A 20 -12.46 7.57 -24.94
CA ARG A 20 -11.73 6.31 -25.19
C ARG A 20 -10.23 6.45 -24.92
N LEU A 21 -9.57 7.54 -25.35
CA LEU A 21 -8.15 7.75 -25.09
C LEU A 21 -7.88 7.95 -23.59
N ARG A 22 -8.76 8.67 -22.89
CA ARG A 22 -8.67 8.85 -21.42
C ARG A 22 -8.79 7.52 -20.67
N GLN A 23 -9.72 6.66 -21.09
CA GLN A 23 -9.89 5.34 -20.49
C GLN A 23 -8.72 4.42 -20.82
N ASN A 24 -8.14 4.50 -22.02
CA ASN A 24 -6.94 3.76 -22.38
C ASN A 24 -5.74 4.24 -21.56
N PHE A 25 -5.47 5.54 -21.55
CA PHE A 25 -4.40 6.17 -20.79
C PHE A 25 -4.44 5.81 -19.30
N SER A 26 -5.61 5.93 -18.66
CA SER A 26 -5.76 5.57 -17.25
C SER A 26 -5.55 4.08 -16.97
N ARG A 27 -5.97 3.19 -17.88
CA ARG A 27 -5.66 1.76 -17.80
C ARG A 27 -4.15 1.51 -17.91
N ARG A 28 -3.46 2.18 -18.83
CA ARG A 28 -2.00 2.04 -19.01
C ARG A 28 -1.22 2.54 -17.80
N ILE A 29 -1.58 3.70 -17.24
CA ILE A 29 -0.97 4.20 -15.99
C ILE A 29 -1.24 3.24 -14.83
N ARG A 30 -2.47 2.72 -14.69
CA ARG A 30 -2.77 1.75 -13.63
C ARG A 30 -1.90 0.51 -13.75
N ARG A 31 -1.74 -0.03 -14.98
CA ARG A 31 -0.85 -1.18 -15.25
C ARG A 31 0.60 -0.90 -14.90
N ALA A 32 1.09 0.32 -15.12
CA ALA A 32 2.44 0.73 -14.72
C ALA A 32 2.66 0.73 -13.20
N ALA A 33 1.62 1.04 -12.41
CA ALA A 33 1.67 1.05 -10.95
C ALA A 33 1.38 -0.33 -10.31
N GLU A 34 0.82 -1.26 -11.08
CA GLU A 34 0.39 -2.58 -10.60
C GLU A 34 1.53 -3.41 -9.96
N PRO A 35 2.77 -3.46 -10.50
CA PRO A 35 3.84 -4.24 -9.88
C PRO A 35 4.18 -3.74 -8.47
N LEU A 36 4.37 -2.43 -8.30
CA LEU A 36 4.65 -1.84 -6.98
C LEU A 36 3.47 -2.04 -6.01
N HIS A 37 2.24 -1.97 -6.50
CA HIS A 37 1.05 -2.25 -5.69
C HIS A 37 1.04 -3.70 -5.18
N LYS A 38 1.26 -4.68 -6.06
CA LYS A 38 1.35 -6.10 -5.70
C LYS A 38 2.50 -6.37 -4.73
N ASP A 39 3.65 -5.75 -4.92
CA ASP A 39 4.80 -5.88 -4.01
C ASP A 39 4.48 -5.34 -2.62
N LEU A 40 3.76 -4.22 -2.53
CA LEU A 40 3.32 -3.66 -1.25
C LEU A 40 2.28 -4.56 -0.57
N GLN A 41 1.32 -5.12 -1.32
CA GLN A 41 0.35 -6.08 -0.78
C GLN A 41 1.05 -7.34 -0.26
N LYS A 42 1.96 -7.91 -1.06
CA LYS A 42 2.76 -9.08 -0.68
C LYS A 42 3.60 -8.79 0.55
N ALA A 43 4.25 -7.63 0.60
CA ALA A 43 5.02 -7.22 1.76
C ALA A 43 4.16 -7.25 3.04
N VAL A 44 2.97 -6.64 3.02
CA VAL A 44 2.03 -6.67 4.16
C VAL A 44 1.66 -8.09 4.56
N GLN A 45 1.40 -8.96 3.59
CA GLN A 45 1.05 -10.36 3.84
C GLN A 45 2.22 -11.14 4.47
N THR A 46 3.45 -10.91 4.02
CA THR A 46 4.64 -11.67 4.44
C THR A 46 5.49 -10.96 5.48
N LEU A 47 5.01 -9.86 6.09
CA LEU A 47 5.74 -9.16 7.14
C LEU A 47 6.10 -10.15 8.27
N PRO A 48 7.39 -10.32 8.60
CA PRO A 48 7.79 -11.19 9.69
C PRO A 48 7.33 -10.54 11.01
N LEU A 49 6.26 -11.08 11.61
CA LEU A 49 5.78 -10.66 12.92
C LEU A 49 6.24 -11.70 13.94
N GLN A 50 7.43 -11.50 14.49
CA GLN A 50 7.96 -12.36 15.53
C GLN A 50 7.31 -11.97 16.86
N SER A 51 6.60 -12.91 17.50
CA SER A 51 6.04 -12.71 18.83
C SER A 51 7.12 -12.86 19.90
N GLU A 52 7.05 -12.02 20.93
CA GLU A 52 7.73 -12.31 22.20
C GLU A 52 7.23 -13.68 22.70
N GLY A 53 8.13 -14.63 22.91
CA GLY A 53 7.79 -16.03 23.23
C GLY A 53 6.79 -16.12 24.39
N ARG A 54 5.86 -17.08 24.31
CA ARG A 54 4.88 -17.30 25.37
C ARG A 54 5.61 -17.65 26.67
N LYS A 55 5.40 -16.87 27.73
CA LYS A 55 5.87 -17.23 29.08
C LYS A 55 4.87 -18.22 29.67
N ARG A 56 5.37 -19.29 30.32
CA ARG A 56 4.52 -20.21 31.08
C ARG A 56 3.77 -19.44 32.17
N ASN A 57 2.52 -19.80 32.38
CA ASN A 57 1.77 -19.30 33.53
C ASN A 57 2.34 -19.90 34.84
N ARG A 58 1.88 -19.40 35.99
CA ARG A 58 2.35 -19.85 37.32
C ARG A 58 2.12 -21.36 37.56
N ASP A 59 1.11 -21.94 36.90
CA ASP A 59 0.75 -23.36 36.88
C ASP A 59 1.57 -24.20 35.86
N GLY A 60 2.63 -23.63 35.27
CA GLY A 60 3.52 -24.33 34.34
C GLY A 60 2.96 -24.57 32.93
N ARG A 61 1.68 -24.25 32.70
CA ARG A 61 1.02 -24.42 31.39
C ARG A 61 1.32 -23.25 30.45
N MET A 62 1.36 -23.52 29.15
CA MET A 62 1.42 -22.47 28.14
C MET A 62 0.04 -21.83 27.98
N PRO A 63 -0.08 -20.50 28.09
CA PRO A 63 -1.35 -19.83 27.85
C PRO A 63 -1.79 -20.04 26.39
N HIS A 64 -3.07 -20.39 26.23
CA HIS A 64 -3.72 -20.47 24.93
C HIS A 64 -4.10 -19.05 24.50
N GLY A 65 -3.86 -18.72 23.23
CA GLY A 65 -4.25 -17.43 22.66
C GLY A 65 -5.79 -17.33 22.60
N GLY A 66 -6.33 -16.18 22.99
CA GLY A 66 -7.76 -15.90 22.81
C GLY A 66 -8.15 -15.75 21.32
N PRO A 67 -9.45 -15.68 21.03
CA PRO A 67 -9.94 -15.47 19.67
C PRO A 67 -9.43 -14.14 19.10
N SER A 68 -9.06 -14.13 17.81
CA SER A 68 -8.61 -12.94 17.10
C SER A 68 -9.58 -11.77 17.32
N PRO A 69 -9.10 -10.55 17.64
CA PRO A 69 -9.99 -9.40 17.84
C PRO A 69 -10.52 -8.87 16.50
N THR A 70 -10.13 -9.49 15.39
CA THR A 70 -10.52 -9.13 14.03
C THR A 70 -11.36 -10.24 13.44
N SER A 71 -12.48 -9.85 12.84
CA SER A 71 -13.46 -10.76 12.23
C SER A 71 -13.04 -11.24 10.83
N ARG A 72 -11.99 -10.66 10.27
CA ARG A 72 -11.42 -11.00 8.96
C ARG A 72 -10.00 -11.53 9.13
N PRO A 73 -9.46 -12.28 8.16
CA PRO A 73 -8.04 -12.62 8.14
C PRO A 73 -7.20 -11.33 8.14
N PHE A 74 -6.62 -11.00 9.30
CA PHE A 74 -6.03 -9.69 9.59
C PHE A 74 -5.05 -9.19 8.52
N ARG A 75 -4.14 -10.07 8.06
CA ARG A 75 -3.15 -9.76 7.02
C ARG A 75 -3.80 -9.47 5.66
N GLN A 76 -4.87 -10.17 5.31
CA GLN A 76 -5.60 -9.93 4.07
C GLN A 76 -6.33 -8.60 4.11
N MET A 77 -6.94 -8.24 5.25
CA MET A 77 -7.56 -6.92 5.42
C MET A 77 -6.52 -5.80 5.25
N LEU A 78 -5.38 -5.90 5.94
CA LEU A 78 -4.32 -4.90 5.82
C LEU A 78 -3.80 -4.80 4.38
N ALA A 79 -3.57 -5.93 3.70
CA ALA A 79 -3.13 -5.92 2.30
C ALA A 79 -4.19 -5.33 1.35
N GLY A 80 -5.47 -5.63 1.59
CA GLY A 80 -6.61 -5.10 0.84
C GLY A 80 -6.84 -3.58 1.02
N SER A 81 -6.23 -2.98 2.04
CA SER A 81 -6.23 -1.53 2.26
C SER A 81 -5.25 -0.77 1.35
N VAL A 82 -4.26 -1.44 0.74
CA VAL A 82 -3.34 -0.77 -0.21
C VAL A 82 -4.08 -0.55 -1.52
N ARG A 83 -4.15 0.70 -2.00
CA ARG A 83 -4.95 1.11 -3.17
C ARG A 83 -4.13 1.87 -4.19
N ILE A 84 -4.48 1.70 -5.46
CA ILE A 84 -4.00 2.51 -6.58
C ILE A 84 -5.09 3.53 -6.95
N SER A 85 -4.70 4.80 -7.03
CA SER A 85 -5.48 5.87 -7.64
C SER A 85 -4.73 6.40 -8.86
N VAL A 86 -5.45 6.64 -9.96
CA VAL A 86 -4.90 7.23 -11.18
C VAL A 86 -5.57 8.58 -11.38
N ARG A 87 -4.77 9.64 -11.43
CA ARG A 87 -5.22 11.00 -11.72
C ARG A 87 -5.10 11.26 -13.22
N GLN A 88 -6.14 11.85 -13.80
CA GLN A 88 -6.23 12.17 -15.24
C GLN A 88 -6.28 13.69 -15.50
N GLY A 89 -6.08 14.51 -14.46
CA GLY A 89 -6.18 15.96 -14.51
C GLY A 89 -4.89 16.64 -14.95
N ALA A 90 -4.68 17.89 -14.51
CA ALA A 90 -3.50 18.69 -14.83
C ALA A 90 -2.17 18.02 -14.39
N SER A 91 -2.20 17.14 -13.39
CA SER A 91 -1.06 16.33 -12.97
C SER A 91 -1.41 14.85 -13.14
N PRO A 92 -1.30 14.30 -14.36
CA PRO A 92 -1.57 12.91 -14.61
C PRO A 92 -0.52 12.03 -13.92
N GLY A 93 -0.96 10.94 -13.28
CA GLY A 93 -0.07 10.05 -12.56
C GLY A 93 -0.77 8.99 -11.73
N ALA A 94 0.00 8.05 -11.19
CA ALA A 94 -0.46 7.03 -10.27
C ALA A 94 -0.04 7.36 -8.83
N ARG A 95 -0.96 7.16 -7.89
CA ARG A 95 -0.71 7.25 -6.44
C ARG A 95 -1.06 5.92 -5.80
N ILE A 96 -0.13 5.38 -5.03
CA ILE A 96 -0.39 4.24 -4.15
C ILE A 96 -0.49 4.74 -2.71
N TRP A 97 -1.50 4.30 -1.99
CA TRP A 97 -1.78 4.77 -0.62
C TRP A 97 -2.49 3.69 0.20
N ILE A 98 -2.48 3.85 1.52
CA ILE A 98 -3.17 2.97 2.47
C ILE A 98 -4.52 3.57 2.82
N ASP A 99 -5.60 2.87 2.47
CA ASP A 99 -6.96 3.25 2.75
C ASP A 99 -7.40 2.82 4.15
N ARG A 100 -7.27 3.76 5.10
CA ARG A 100 -7.61 3.56 6.51
C ARG A 100 -9.10 3.32 6.75
N SER A 101 -9.97 3.66 5.80
CA SER A 101 -11.42 3.40 5.93
C SER A 101 -11.75 1.91 5.85
N ARG A 102 -10.91 1.12 5.17
CA ARG A 102 -11.08 -0.33 4.99
C ARG A 102 -10.38 -1.16 6.06
N ILE A 103 -9.76 -0.49 7.03
CA ILE A 103 -9.09 -1.11 8.18
C ILE A 103 -9.98 -0.95 9.40
N GLU A 104 -10.18 -2.02 10.17
CA GLU A 104 -10.94 -1.91 11.42
C GLU A 104 -10.34 -0.83 12.34
N PRO A 105 -11.16 -0.07 13.08
CA PRO A 105 -10.69 1.10 13.84
C PRO A 105 -9.49 0.83 14.75
N LYS A 106 -9.44 -0.34 15.40
CA LYS A 106 -8.36 -0.76 16.30
C LYS A 106 -7.04 -1.09 15.58
N ALA A 107 -7.07 -1.32 14.27
CA ALA A 107 -5.93 -1.74 13.45
C ALA A 107 -5.38 -0.64 12.52
N ARG A 108 -6.03 0.53 12.44
CA ARG A 108 -5.69 1.60 11.48
C ARG A 108 -4.23 2.06 11.52
N ASN A 109 -3.60 2.00 12.70
CA ASN A 109 -2.22 2.47 12.91
C ASN A 109 -1.16 1.36 12.81
N VAL A 110 -1.56 0.10 12.65
CA VAL A 110 -0.64 -1.05 12.67
C VAL A 110 0.45 -0.91 11.62
N LEU A 111 0.06 -0.62 10.38
CA LEU A 111 1.01 -0.48 9.26
C LEU A 111 2.00 0.66 9.45
N ASN A 112 1.53 1.79 10.00
CA ASN A 112 2.38 2.94 10.32
C ASN A 112 3.36 2.62 11.44
N GLN A 113 2.89 1.98 12.52
CA GLN A 113 3.75 1.58 13.65
C GLN A 113 4.84 0.61 13.20
N ILE A 114 4.47 -0.44 12.46
CA ILE A 114 5.44 -1.40 11.93
C ILE A 114 6.43 -0.72 10.98
N ASN A 115 5.96 0.24 10.15
CA ASN A 115 6.86 0.97 9.28
C ASN A 115 7.82 1.88 10.05
N ALA A 116 7.35 2.61 11.06
CA ALA A 116 8.17 3.58 11.78
C ALA A 116 9.16 2.92 12.75
N THR A 117 8.69 1.96 13.55
CA THR A 117 9.47 1.43 14.69
C THR A 117 9.84 -0.04 14.53
N GLY A 118 9.25 -0.76 13.56
CA GLY A 118 9.39 -2.21 13.48
C GLY A 118 8.77 -2.95 14.66
N ARG A 119 7.98 -2.27 15.50
CA ARG A 119 7.38 -2.84 16.71
C ARG A 119 5.89 -2.62 16.69
N LEU A 120 5.15 -3.70 16.92
CA LEU A 120 3.71 -3.68 17.13
C LEU A 120 3.44 -4.10 18.57
N ARG A 121 3.00 -3.16 19.39
CA ARG A 121 2.57 -3.42 20.77
C ARG A 121 1.05 -3.37 20.82
N HIS A 122 0.43 -4.50 21.17
CA HIS A 122 -1.03 -4.62 21.19
C HIS A 122 -1.51 -5.43 22.40
N PRO A 123 -2.74 -5.18 22.90
CA PRO A 123 -3.33 -6.04 23.92
C PRO A 123 -3.49 -7.46 23.39
N VAL A 124 -3.32 -8.45 24.27
CA VAL A 124 -3.53 -9.86 23.92
C VAL A 124 -5.04 -10.09 23.79
N PHE A 125 -5.54 -10.23 22.56
CA PHE A 125 -6.91 -10.70 22.26
C PHE A 125 -8.01 -10.12 23.18
N GLY A 126 -8.09 -8.79 23.30
CA GLY A 126 -9.11 -8.10 24.12
C GLY A 126 -8.73 -7.88 25.59
N ASN A 127 -7.71 -8.55 26.11
CA ASN A 127 -7.18 -8.32 27.47
C ASN A 127 -6.28 -7.08 27.51
N ARG A 128 -6.78 -5.97 28.08
CA ARG A 128 -6.02 -4.71 28.20
C ARG A 128 -4.97 -4.70 29.31
N ARG A 129 -4.99 -5.70 30.21
CA ARG A 129 -4.01 -5.85 31.31
C ARG A 129 -2.73 -6.56 30.86
N ARG A 130 -2.77 -7.27 29.73
CA ARG A 130 -1.61 -7.98 29.16
C ARG A 130 -1.34 -7.50 27.74
N TRP A 131 -0.12 -7.02 27.53
CA TRP A 131 0.32 -6.50 26.24
C TRP A 131 1.34 -7.45 25.62
N ALA A 132 1.11 -7.79 24.36
CA ALA A 132 2.09 -8.51 23.55
C ALA A 132 2.91 -7.51 22.73
N ASN A 133 4.19 -7.81 22.59
CA ASN A 133 5.05 -7.16 21.62
C ASN A 133 5.32 -8.11 20.46
N GLN A 134 5.12 -7.60 19.25
CA GLN A 134 5.57 -8.24 18.02
C GLN A 134 6.64 -7.37 17.38
N ARG A 135 7.71 -8.00 16.90
CA ARG A 135 8.80 -7.34 16.20
C ARG A 135 8.77 -7.70 14.72
N SER A 136 9.13 -6.74 13.90
CA SER A 136 9.18 -6.81 12.45
C SER A 136 10.24 -5.85 11.93
N GLN A 137 10.51 -5.93 10.63
CA GLN A 137 11.46 -5.03 9.99
C GLN A 137 10.85 -3.64 9.78
N ALA A 138 11.46 -2.60 10.36
CA ALA A 138 11.07 -1.19 10.18
C ALA A 138 11.34 -0.71 8.76
N GLY A 139 10.53 0.20 8.23
CA GLY A 139 10.70 0.80 6.90
C GLY A 139 10.24 -0.08 5.74
N TRP A 140 9.40 -1.09 5.99
CA TRP A 140 8.90 -1.99 4.94
C TRP A 140 8.20 -1.24 3.79
N TRP A 141 7.46 -0.16 4.09
CA TRP A 141 6.79 0.64 3.07
C TRP A 141 7.80 1.50 2.32
N THR A 142 8.60 2.27 3.07
CA THR A 142 9.58 3.21 2.51
C THR A 142 10.56 2.50 1.57
N ARG A 143 11.11 1.36 2.00
CA ARG A 143 12.07 0.57 1.21
C ARG A 143 11.44 0.04 -0.09
N ARG A 144 10.20 -0.44 -0.05
CA ARG A 144 9.49 -0.95 -1.24
C ARG A 144 9.12 0.17 -2.21
N VAL A 145 8.65 1.30 -1.69
CA VAL A 145 8.35 2.48 -2.51
C VAL A 145 9.62 3.01 -3.17
N GLN A 146 10.72 3.14 -2.43
CA GLN A 146 12.00 3.61 -2.97
C GLN A 146 12.52 2.68 -4.09
N ALA A 147 12.42 1.36 -3.91
CA ALA A 147 12.84 0.39 -4.91
C ALA A 147 11.94 0.36 -6.17
N GLY A 148 10.61 0.46 -6.00
CA GLY A 148 9.68 0.30 -7.13
C GLY A 148 9.30 1.59 -7.86
N THR A 149 9.47 2.77 -7.24
CA THR A 149 9.11 4.06 -7.84
C THR A 149 9.85 4.35 -9.15
N PRO A 150 11.17 4.09 -9.29
CA PRO A 150 11.88 4.33 -10.55
C PRO A 150 11.27 3.57 -11.73
N ARG A 151 10.94 2.29 -11.53
CA ARG A 151 10.28 1.46 -12.56
C ARG A 151 8.90 1.99 -12.92
N MET A 152 8.07 2.29 -11.92
CA MET A 152 6.74 2.87 -12.15
C MET A 152 6.84 4.18 -12.93
N ARG A 153 7.80 5.04 -12.57
CA ARG A 153 8.03 6.33 -13.24
C ARG A 153 8.42 6.13 -14.71
N ALA A 154 9.36 5.24 -15.00
CA ALA A 154 9.80 4.95 -16.36
C ALA A 154 8.65 4.47 -17.25
N GLU A 155 7.79 3.57 -16.74
CA GLU A 155 6.63 3.09 -17.47
C GLU A 155 5.58 4.18 -17.70
N VAL A 156 5.34 5.05 -16.72
CA VAL A 156 4.45 6.20 -16.90
C VAL A 156 4.99 7.16 -17.96
N GLU A 157 6.29 7.47 -17.93
CA GLU A 157 6.95 8.32 -18.93
C GLU A 157 6.86 7.70 -20.35
N ARG A 158 6.99 6.37 -20.46
CA ARG A 158 6.75 5.65 -21.72
C ARG A 158 5.32 5.81 -22.23
N VAL A 159 4.33 5.58 -21.36
CA VAL A 159 2.90 5.74 -21.72
C VAL A 159 2.59 7.15 -22.18
N LEU A 160 3.17 8.17 -21.52
CA LEU A 160 2.99 9.58 -21.90
C LEU A 160 3.60 9.87 -23.27
N ARG A 161 4.77 9.30 -23.58
CA ARG A 161 5.43 9.45 -24.88
C ARG A 161 4.61 8.80 -26.00
N ASP A 162 4.11 7.59 -25.78
CA ASP A 162 3.28 6.88 -26.75
C ASP A 162 2.00 7.68 -27.06
N VAL A 163 1.31 8.17 -26.03
CA VAL A 163 0.10 8.97 -26.21
C VAL A 163 0.40 10.31 -26.90
N ARG A 164 1.57 10.91 -26.66
CA ARG A 164 1.97 12.10 -27.39
C ARG A 164 2.16 11.81 -28.88
N ARG A 165 2.79 10.68 -29.22
CA ARG A 165 2.99 10.25 -30.61
C ARG A 165 1.67 9.97 -31.32
N ASP A 166 0.68 9.41 -30.64
CA ASP A 166 -0.66 9.14 -31.21
C ASP A 166 -1.49 10.42 -31.48
N LEU A 167 -1.04 11.58 -30.96
CA LEU A 167 -1.72 12.88 -31.08
C LEU A 167 -1.03 13.84 -32.07
N GLU A 168 0.16 13.48 -32.56
CA GLU A 168 0.90 14.20 -33.61
C GLU A 168 0.57 13.57 -34.98
#